data_AF-A0A1I3VUG9-F1
#
_entry.id   AF-A0A1I3VUG9-F1
#
_cell.length_a   1.000
_cell.length_b   1.000
_cell.length_c   1.000
_cell.angle_alpha   90.00
_cell.angle_beta   90.00
_cell.angle_gamma   90.00
#
_symmetry.space_group_name_H-M   'P 1'
#
loop_
_entity.id
_entity.type
_entity.pdbx_description
1 polymer ?
#
loop_
_entity_poly.entity_id
_entity_poly.type
_entity_poly.pdbx_seq_one_letter_code
_entity_poly.pdbx_strand_id
1 'polypeptide(L)'
;MKRFALLLALIPFQANAYTIFEGPDVPVSLNAGDDFPHFDVDALCKAAWPSAADGGAGMSVCQQHQNRLAGLISNKWTALQPPAKRNCARRAEDARYARYSVLYACVNKELFAQQNRQKVEQISNRIRTQNGVAGIDRQPVGSVR
;
A
#
# COMPACT_ATOMS: atom_id res chain seq x y z
N MET A 1 -32.83 6.65 48.79
CA MET A 1 -32.44 5.95 47.54
C MET A 1 -31.68 6.94 46.66
N LYS A 2 -30.35 6.77 46.53
CA LYS A 2 -29.47 7.62 45.72
C LYS A 2 -29.55 7.17 44.26
N ARG A 3 -30.07 8.02 43.36
CA ARG A 3 -30.01 7.79 41.91
C ARG A 3 -28.65 8.30 41.42
N PHE A 4 -27.74 7.37 41.13
CA PHE A 4 -26.53 7.67 40.37
C PHE A 4 -26.94 7.91 38.92
N ALA A 5 -27.04 9.18 38.53
CA ALA A 5 -27.11 9.56 37.12
C ALA A 5 -25.71 9.33 36.52
N LEU A 6 -25.56 8.24 35.78
CA LEU A 6 -24.38 7.97 34.98
C LEU A 6 -24.39 8.97 33.81
N LEU A 7 -23.70 10.09 33.97
CA LEU A 7 -23.39 11.00 32.87
C LEU A 7 -22.40 10.29 31.96
N LEU A 8 -22.93 9.57 30.97
CA LEU A 8 -22.21 9.17 29.78
C LEU A 8 -21.80 10.45 29.04
N ALA A 9 -20.62 10.97 29.39
CA ALA A 9 -19.93 11.97 28.60
C ALA A 9 -19.63 11.33 27.23
N LEU A 10 -20.48 11.63 26.25
CA LEU A 10 -20.19 11.48 24.83
C LEU A 10 -19.02 12.41 24.52
N ILE A 11 -17.80 11.97 24.80
CA ILE A 11 -16.61 12.55 24.22
C ILE A 11 -16.70 12.20 22.73
N PRO A 12 -16.86 13.17 21.82
CA PRO A 12 -16.68 12.89 20.41
C PRO A 12 -15.20 12.55 20.26
N PHE A 13 -14.86 11.27 20.29
CA PHE A 13 -13.67 10.80 19.63
C PHE A 13 -13.85 11.18 18.17
N GLN A 14 -13.31 12.34 17.78
CA GLN A 14 -13.04 12.66 16.40
C GLN A 14 -11.96 11.66 15.97
N ALA A 15 -12.42 10.46 15.61
CA ALA A 15 -11.67 9.57 14.75
C ALA A 15 -11.48 10.36 13.46
N ASN A 16 -10.38 11.10 13.38
CA ASN A 16 -9.89 11.67 12.14
C ASN A 16 -9.48 10.50 11.25
N ALA A 17 -10.48 9.81 10.69
CA ALA A 17 -10.33 8.92 9.58
C ALA A 17 -10.01 9.82 8.38
N TYR A 18 -8.76 10.26 8.28
CA TYR A 18 -8.22 10.71 7.01
C TYR A 18 -8.34 9.50 6.10
N THR A 19 -9.39 9.49 5.30
CA THR A 19 -9.54 8.49 4.26
C THR A 19 -8.33 8.63 3.34
N ILE A 20 -7.89 7.55 2.69
CA ILE A 20 -6.81 7.63 1.69
C ILE A 20 -7.19 8.59 0.52
N PHE A 21 -8.45 9.02 0.49
CA PHE A 21 -9.00 10.02 -0.42
C PHE A 21 -8.77 11.46 0.05
N GLU A 22 -8.58 11.71 1.34
CA GLU A 22 -8.42 13.05 1.91
C GLU A 22 -7.05 13.22 2.56
N GLY A 23 -6.35 14.30 2.20
CA GLY A 23 -5.07 14.67 2.79
C GLY A 23 -4.26 15.56 1.86
N PRO A 24 -3.15 16.13 2.37
CA PRO A 24 -2.34 17.05 1.59
C PRO A 24 -1.73 16.35 0.37
N ASP A 25 -1.48 17.14 -0.66
CA ASP A 25 -0.73 16.70 -1.82
C ASP A 25 0.67 16.24 -1.38
N VAL A 26 1.10 15.12 -1.93
CA VAL A 26 2.43 14.55 -1.66
C VAL A 26 3.21 14.59 -2.96
N PRO A 27 4.34 15.32 -3.02
CA PRO A 27 5.15 15.36 -4.24
C PRO A 27 5.74 13.97 -4.50
N VAL A 28 5.92 13.64 -5.78
CA VAL A 28 6.66 12.45 -6.19
C VAL A 28 8.11 12.59 -5.74
N SER A 29 8.60 11.56 -5.05
CA SER A 29 9.94 11.50 -4.50
C SER A 29 10.97 11.37 -5.61
N LEU A 30 11.98 12.24 -5.62
CA LEU A 30 13.12 12.16 -6.53
C LEU A 30 13.90 10.84 -6.36
N ASN A 31 13.82 10.23 -5.18
CA ASN A 31 14.51 8.98 -4.86
C ASN A 31 13.86 7.75 -5.51
N ALA A 32 12.64 7.84 -6.02
CA ALA A 32 11.97 6.70 -6.66
C ALA A 32 12.71 6.23 -7.92
N GLY A 33 13.52 7.11 -8.54
CA GLY A 33 14.30 6.81 -9.73
C GLY A 33 13.44 6.59 -10.97
N ASP A 34 14.11 6.35 -12.10
CA ASP A 34 13.46 6.26 -13.42
C ASP A 34 12.62 4.99 -13.61
N ASP A 35 12.75 4.00 -12.70
CA ASP A 35 12.00 2.74 -12.77
C ASP A 35 10.60 2.83 -12.11
N PHE A 36 10.25 4.00 -11.56
CA PHE A 36 8.91 4.26 -11.04
C PHE A 36 7.91 4.46 -12.20
N PRO A 37 6.75 3.80 -12.18
CA PRO A 37 5.77 3.97 -13.26
C PRO A 37 5.09 5.35 -13.23
N HIS A 38 5.18 6.05 -14.36
CA HIS A 38 4.54 7.33 -14.61
C HIS A 38 3.33 7.12 -15.53
N PHE A 39 2.13 7.38 -15.02
CA PHE A 39 0.90 7.29 -15.79
C PHE A 39 0.35 8.68 -16.10
N ASP A 40 -0.27 8.83 -17.26
CA ASP A 40 -1.00 10.04 -17.63
C ASP A 40 -2.29 10.15 -16.79
N VAL A 41 -2.20 10.87 -15.66
CA VAL A 41 -3.31 11.05 -14.71
C VAL A 41 -4.51 11.74 -15.36
N ASP A 42 -4.27 12.69 -16.27
CA ASP A 42 -5.33 13.42 -16.95
C ASP A 42 -6.12 12.48 -17.88
N ALA A 43 -5.42 11.66 -18.66
CA ALA A 43 -6.05 10.66 -19.51
C ALA A 43 -6.84 9.63 -18.68
N LEU A 44 -6.29 9.17 -17.55
CA LEU A 44 -6.96 8.23 -16.66
C LEU A 44 -8.25 8.81 -16.09
N CYS A 45 -8.20 10.04 -15.58
CA CYS A 45 -9.34 10.69 -14.96
C CYS A 45 -10.41 11.06 -15.99
N LYS A 46 -10.02 11.52 -17.18
CA LYS A 46 -10.95 11.77 -18.30
C LYS A 46 -11.62 10.49 -18.78
N ALA A 47 -10.89 9.37 -18.82
CA ALA A 47 -11.47 8.07 -19.19
C ALA A 47 -12.48 7.56 -18.15
N ALA A 48 -12.30 7.90 -16.87
CA ALA A 48 -13.24 7.55 -15.81
C ALA A 48 -14.48 8.47 -15.77
N TRP A 49 -14.36 9.73 -16.23
CA TRP A 49 -15.46 10.70 -16.34
C TRP A 49 -15.57 11.29 -17.76
N PRO A 50 -16.17 10.56 -18.71
CA PRO A 50 -16.18 10.97 -20.12
C PRO A 50 -17.09 12.17 -20.45
N SER A 51 -18.04 12.55 -19.59
CA SER A 51 -18.93 13.70 -19.83
C SER A 51 -18.38 15.01 -19.22
N ALA A 52 -18.30 16.06 -20.03
CA ALA A 52 -17.85 17.38 -19.59
C ALA A 52 -18.88 18.10 -18.66
N ALA A 53 -20.15 17.71 -18.71
CA ALA A 53 -21.24 18.32 -17.94
C ALA A 53 -21.23 17.93 -16.45
N ASP A 54 -20.68 16.75 -16.11
CA ASP A 54 -20.65 16.21 -14.73
C ASP A 54 -19.22 16.13 -14.15
N GLY A 55 -18.22 16.45 -14.98
CA GLY A 55 -16.84 16.03 -14.76
C GLY A 55 -15.91 17.04 -14.10
N GLY A 56 -16.24 18.33 -14.01
CA GLY A 56 -15.27 19.35 -13.53
C GLY A 56 -14.74 19.09 -12.11
N ALA A 57 -15.65 18.90 -11.15
CA ALA A 57 -15.28 18.58 -9.78
C ALA A 57 -14.75 17.13 -9.65
N GLY A 58 -15.35 16.16 -10.35
CA GLY A 58 -14.94 14.76 -10.32
C GLY A 58 -13.53 14.53 -10.88
N MET A 59 -13.18 15.20 -11.97
CA MET A 59 -11.83 15.16 -12.55
C MET A 59 -10.81 15.77 -11.60
N SER A 60 -11.10 16.91 -10.99
CA SER A 60 -10.17 17.53 -10.03
C SER A 60 -9.91 16.62 -8.83
N VAL A 61 -10.96 15.99 -8.28
CA VAL A 61 -10.82 15.03 -7.17
C VAL A 61 -10.04 13.80 -7.62
N CYS A 62 -10.31 13.28 -8.82
CA CYS A 62 -9.56 12.16 -9.38
C CYS A 62 -8.07 12.50 -9.55
N GLN A 63 -7.75 13.64 -10.17
CA GLN A 63 -6.37 14.08 -10.40
C GLN A 63 -5.62 14.25 -9.07
N GLN A 64 -6.23 14.96 -8.12
CA GLN A 64 -5.67 15.13 -6.79
C GLN A 64 -5.38 13.77 -6.13
N HIS A 65 -6.35 12.85 -6.18
CA HIS A 65 -6.20 11.53 -5.58
C HIS A 65 -5.08 10.71 -6.24
N GLN A 66 -5.05 10.64 -7.58
CA GLN A 66 -4.03 9.89 -8.32
C GLN A 66 -2.62 10.48 -8.08
N ASN A 67 -2.48 11.81 -8.09
CA ASN A 67 -1.21 12.50 -7.83
C ASN A 67 -0.72 12.25 -6.40
N ARG A 68 -1.63 12.34 -5.41
CA ARG A 68 -1.31 12.01 -4.02
C ARG A 68 -0.83 10.56 -3.88
N LEU A 69 -1.53 9.61 -4.51
CA LEU A 69 -1.11 8.21 -4.51
C LEU A 69 0.27 8.05 -5.14
N ALA A 70 0.55 8.68 -6.28
CA ALA A 70 1.87 8.65 -6.91
C ALA A 70 2.96 9.12 -5.93
N GLY A 71 2.72 10.25 -5.24
CA GLY A 71 3.60 10.75 -4.18
C GLY A 71 3.83 9.75 -3.05
N LEU A 72 2.77 9.18 -2.48
CA LEU A 72 2.86 8.20 -1.40
C LEU A 72 3.61 6.91 -1.80
N ILE A 73 3.39 6.43 -3.02
CA ILE A 73 4.03 5.20 -3.52
C ILE A 73 5.50 5.45 -3.84
N SER A 74 5.83 6.58 -4.47
CA SER A 74 7.20 6.90 -4.86
C SER A 74 8.16 6.89 -3.66
N ASN A 75 7.71 7.38 -2.49
CA ASN A 75 8.48 7.33 -1.23
C ASN A 75 8.72 5.90 -0.71
N LYS A 76 7.88 4.95 -1.10
CA LYS A 76 7.96 3.54 -0.70
C LYS A 76 8.66 2.67 -1.75
N TRP A 77 8.84 3.20 -2.95
CA TRP A 77 9.19 2.42 -4.13
C TRP A 77 10.58 1.79 -4.02
N THR A 78 11.56 2.53 -3.50
CA THR A 78 12.94 2.09 -3.34
C THR A 78 13.11 0.93 -2.36
N ALA A 79 12.17 0.78 -1.41
CA ALA A 79 12.19 -0.31 -0.45
C ALA A 79 11.76 -1.66 -1.05
N LEU A 80 11.16 -1.67 -2.25
CA LEU A 80 10.73 -2.89 -2.91
C LEU A 80 11.88 -3.58 -3.64
N GLN A 81 11.93 -4.90 -3.52
CA GLN A 81 12.81 -5.74 -4.32
C GLN A 81 12.42 -5.69 -5.82
N PRO A 82 13.38 -5.81 -6.76
CA PRO A 82 13.11 -5.68 -8.20
C PRO A 82 11.98 -6.57 -8.75
N PRO A 83 11.82 -7.85 -8.31
CA PRO A 83 10.68 -8.68 -8.76
C PRO A 83 9.31 -8.12 -8.33
N ALA A 84 9.24 -7.55 -7.12
CA ALA A 84 8.01 -6.97 -6.59
C ALA A 84 7.65 -5.67 -7.34
N LYS A 85 8.66 -4.82 -7.63
CA LYS A 85 8.50 -3.64 -8.48
C LYS A 85 7.86 -3.99 -9.82
N ARG A 86 8.44 -4.95 -10.56
CA ARG A 86 7.93 -5.40 -11.87
C ARG A 86 6.50 -5.94 -11.78
N ASN A 87 6.18 -6.76 -10.78
CA ASN A 87 4.84 -7.32 -10.61
C ASN A 87 3.80 -6.23 -10.31
N CYS A 88 4.13 -5.29 -9.42
CA CYS A 88 3.23 -4.19 -9.08
C CYS A 88 3.01 -3.22 -10.24
N ALA A 89 4.07 -2.87 -10.99
CA ALA A 89 3.95 -2.05 -12.19
C ALA A 89 3.04 -2.71 -13.24
N ARG A 90 3.24 -4.02 -13.51
CA ARG A 90 2.40 -4.77 -14.45
C ARG A 90 0.92 -4.78 -14.04
N ARG A 91 0.63 -5.07 -12.76
CA ARG A 91 -0.75 -5.06 -12.24
C ARG A 91 -1.40 -3.69 -12.36
N ALA A 92 -0.63 -2.63 -12.17
CA ALA A 92 -1.12 -1.26 -12.31
C ALA A 92 -1.42 -0.91 -13.77
N GLU A 93 -0.57 -1.31 -14.71
CA GLU A 93 -0.81 -1.19 -16.16
C GLU A 93 -2.12 -1.87 -16.58
N ASP A 94 -2.37 -3.08 -16.07
CA ASP A 94 -3.58 -3.88 -16.35
C ASP A 94 -4.87 -3.24 -15.77
N ALA A 95 -4.75 -2.31 -14.81
CA ALA A 95 -5.87 -1.76 -14.04
C ALA A 95 -6.67 -0.64 -14.73
N ARG A 96 -6.43 -0.39 -16.03
CA ARG A 96 -7.09 0.66 -16.82
C ARG A 96 -7.03 2.03 -16.14
N TYR A 97 -8.13 2.52 -15.57
CA TYR A 97 -8.27 3.84 -14.93
C TYR A 97 -7.81 3.89 -13.47
N ALA A 98 -7.65 2.74 -12.79
CA ALA A 98 -7.31 2.67 -11.37
C ALA A 98 -5.81 2.42 -11.10
N ARG A 99 -4.93 2.87 -12.00
CA ARG A 99 -3.51 2.45 -12.01
C ARG A 99 -2.77 2.76 -10.71
N TYR A 100 -2.78 4.00 -10.22
CA TYR A 100 -2.07 4.33 -8.97
C TYR A 100 -2.74 3.72 -7.74
N SER A 101 -4.07 3.49 -7.76
CA SER A 101 -4.76 2.80 -6.68
C SER A 101 -4.33 1.33 -6.58
N VAL A 102 -4.24 0.62 -7.70
CA VAL A 102 -3.75 -0.76 -7.76
C VAL A 102 -2.26 -0.83 -7.41
N LEU A 103 -1.47 0.12 -7.91
CA LEU A 103 -0.05 0.22 -7.57
C LEU A 103 0.13 0.41 -6.06
N TYR A 104 -0.63 1.32 -5.44
CA TYR A 104 -0.60 1.56 -4.00
C TYR A 104 -0.93 0.30 -3.20
N ALA A 105 -2.02 -0.39 -3.56
CA ALA A 105 -2.40 -1.63 -2.87
C ALA A 105 -1.31 -2.71 -3.00
N CYS A 106 -0.73 -2.87 -4.19
CA CYS A 106 0.33 -3.84 -4.43
C CYS A 106 1.60 -3.52 -3.63
N VAL A 107 2.06 -2.26 -3.67
CA VAL A 107 3.26 -1.83 -2.93
C VAL A 107 3.12 -2.05 -1.43
N ASN A 108 1.98 -1.66 -0.84
CA ASN A 108 1.76 -1.89 0.58
C ASN A 108 1.69 -3.38 0.94
N LYS A 109 1.06 -4.21 0.09
CA LYS A 109 1.03 -5.66 0.27
C LYS A 109 2.43 -6.25 0.26
N GLU A 110 3.27 -5.88 -0.71
CA GLU A 110 4.62 -6.42 -0.86
C GLU A 110 5.53 -5.99 0.30
N LEU A 111 5.46 -4.73 0.73
CA LEU A 111 6.21 -4.25 1.90
C LEU A 111 5.78 -4.98 3.18
N PHE A 112 4.48 -5.16 3.38
CA PHE A 112 3.96 -5.93 4.51
C PHE A 112 4.45 -7.39 4.47
N ALA A 113 4.43 -8.02 3.30
CA ALA A 113 4.94 -9.39 3.12
C ALA A 113 6.45 -9.49 3.36
N GLN A 114 7.24 -8.48 2.99
CA GLN A 114 8.69 -8.44 3.28
C GLN A 114 8.97 -8.33 4.77
N GLN A 115 8.31 -7.39 5.46
CA GLN A 115 8.45 -7.21 6.91
C GLN A 115 8.09 -8.48 7.69
N ASN A 116 7.03 -9.18 7.27
CA ASN A 116 6.63 -10.41 7.95
C ASN A 116 7.56 -11.59 7.66
N ARG A 117 8.09 -11.70 6.43
CA ARG A 117 9.14 -12.71 6.13
C ARG A 117 10.37 -12.52 7.01
N GLN A 118 10.85 -11.28 7.17
CA GLN A 118 11.96 -10.96 8.06
C GLN A 118 11.67 -11.35 9.52
N LYS A 119 10.46 -11.07 10.02
CA LYS A 119 10.06 -11.48 11.38
C LYS A 119 10.02 -13.00 11.54
N VAL A 120 9.48 -13.72 10.56
CA VAL A 120 9.43 -15.19 10.58
C VAL A 120 10.84 -15.78 10.56
N GLU A 121 11.74 -15.25 9.73
CA GLU A 121 13.15 -15.66 9.71
C GLU A 121 13.86 -15.39 11.04
N GLN A 122 13.65 -14.21 11.64
CA GLN A 122 14.20 -13.88 12.96
C GLN A 122 13.69 -14.83 14.06
N ILE A 123 12.39 -15.13 14.06
CA ILE A 123 11.78 -16.07 15.02
C ILE A 123 12.34 -17.48 14.78
N SER A 124 12.41 -17.93 13.53
CA SER A 124 12.97 -19.24 13.17
C SER A 124 14.43 -19.37 13.62
N ASN A 125 15.25 -18.34 13.37
CA ASN A 125 16.63 -18.30 13.83
C ASN A 125 16.74 -18.31 15.37
N ARG A 126 15.88 -17.54 16.07
CA ARG A 126 15.83 -17.55 17.53
C ARG A 126 15.48 -18.94 18.07
N ILE A 127 14.46 -19.60 17.52
CA ILE A 127 14.07 -20.97 17.90
C ILE A 127 15.22 -21.95 17.67
N ARG A 128 15.90 -21.87 16.52
CA ARG A 128 17.07 -22.73 16.22
C ARG A 128 18.18 -22.54 17.25
N THR A 129 18.52 -21.29 17.58
CA THR A 129 19.56 -20.99 18.58
C THR A 129 19.16 -21.42 20.00
N GLN A 130 17.88 -21.28 20.37
CA GLN A 130 17.38 -21.68 21.69
C GLN A 130 17.30 -23.19 21.87
N ASN A 131 17.00 -23.93 20.80
CA ASN A 131 16.88 -25.39 20.85
C ASN A 131 18.20 -26.13 20.55
N GLY A 132 19.31 -25.42 20.33
CA GLY A 132 20.59 -26.04 19.93
C GLY A 132 20.57 -26.71 18.55
N VAL A 133 19.57 -26.37 17.73
CA VAL A 133 19.32 -26.98 16.42
C VAL A 133 19.99 -26.15 15.34
N ALA A 134 21.32 -26.10 15.36
CA ALA A 134 22.10 -25.56 14.26
C ALA A 134 22.23 -26.64 13.17
N GLY A 135 21.27 -26.75 12.23
CA GLY A 135 21.48 -27.61 11.05
C GLY A 135 20.29 -28.27 10.32
N ILE A 136 19.02 -28.06 10.70
CA ILE A 136 17.88 -28.69 9.97
C ILE A 136 17.48 -27.90 8.71
N ASP A 137 18.44 -27.45 7.90
CA ASP A 137 18.18 -26.93 6.55
C ASP A 137 18.58 -27.95 5.46
N ARG A 138 18.99 -29.17 5.84
CA ARG A 138 19.41 -30.22 4.90
C ARG A 138 18.75 -31.59 5.14
N GLN A 139 17.46 -31.62 5.47
CA GLN A 139 16.70 -32.85 5.26
C GLN A 139 15.97 -32.76 3.92
N PRO A 140 16.41 -33.49 2.88
CA PRO A 140 15.64 -33.58 1.65
C PRO A 140 14.28 -34.20 2.00
N VAL A 141 13.20 -33.50 1.67
CA VAL A 141 11.85 -34.06 1.75
C VAL A 141 11.81 -35.19 0.71
N GLY A 142 11.96 -36.43 1.19
CA GLY A 142 11.95 -37.61 0.33
C GLY A 142 10.67 -37.64 -0.50
N SER A 143 10.81 -37.79 -1.82
CA SER A 143 9.66 -37.99 -2.71
C SER A 143 8.93 -39.26 -2.27
N VAL A 144 7.70 -39.12 -1.81
CA VAL A 144 6.79 -40.26 -1.69
C VAL A 144 6.43 -40.68 -3.12
N ARG A 145 6.84 -41.89 -3.49
CA ARG A 145 6.45 -42.57 -4.73
C ARG A 145 5.04 -43.12 -4.62
#